data_AF-A0A0K3BMS9-F1
#
_entry.id   AF-A0A0K3BMS9-F1
#
_cell.length_a   1.000
_cell.length_b   1.000
_cell.length_c   1.000
_cell.angle_alpha   90.00
_cell.angle_beta   90.00
_cell.angle_gamma   90.00
#
_symmetry.space_group_name_H-M   'P 1'
#
loop_
_entity.id
_entity.type
_entity.pdbx_description
1 polymer ?
#
loop_
_entity_poly.entity_id
_entity_poly.type
_entity_poly.pdbx_seq_one_letter_code
_entity_poly.pdbx_strand_id
1 'polypeptide(L)'
;MTDPFDSDAAATAAGVAVRELTEIADLDSVCRLYTDIWRPAPSNPPATTELLRAMTKAGNYVTGAFDGDTLVGACFGFLGMTGGNVVLHSHVAGVTAGLTHRGVGFAMKLHQRSWALSRGVHEIHWTFDPLVSRNAYFNITKLGAEPVEYLPNFYGGMLDGINGDDESDRLLASWHLQAPLMVTDTPGSAVIALDRSEVDGGPVVGTVDGPELLVAVPRDIASLRAADPVTAGRWRIAMRDVLGALLAEGARVTGFDRSGWYRVTRKASV
;
A
#
# COMPACT_ATOMS: atom_id res chain seq x y z
N MET A 1 -13.92 1.87 -25.70
CA MET A 1 -13.92 1.54 -24.26
C MET A 1 -12.69 2.22 -23.69
N THR A 2 -12.85 3.23 -22.82
CA THR A 2 -11.75 3.98 -22.20
C THR A 2 -10.96 3.06 -21.27
N ASP A 3 -9.63 3.09 -21.35
CA ASP A 3 -8.74 2.35 -20.42
C ASP A 3 -9.02 2.83 -18.98
N PRO A 4 -9.47 1.95 -18.05
CA PRO A 4 -9.69 2.35 -16.66
C PRO A 4 -8.41 2.79 -15.95
N PHE A 5 -7.24 2.54 -16.56
CA PHE A 5 -5.92 2.94 -16.10
C PHE A 5 -5.30 4.10 -16.89
N ASP A 6 -6.12 4.89 -17.59
CA ASP A 6 -5.69 6.15 -18.20
C ASP A 6 -5.28 7.17 -17.12
N SER A 7 -4.00 7.54 -17.14
CA SER A 7 -3.39 8.45 -16.17
C SER A 7 -3.97 9.87 -16.26
N ASP A 8 -4.18 10.39 -17.47
CA ASP A 8 -4.60 11.77 -17.69
C ASP A 8 -6.07 11.95 -17.33
N ALA A 9 -6.89 10.95 -17.67
CA ALA A 9 -8.30 10.92 -17.26
C ALA A 9 -8.43 10.88 -15.72
N ALA A 10 -7.60 10.08 -15.04
CA ALA A 10 -7.63 10.01 -13.58
C ALA A 10 -7.13 11.27 -12.89
N ALA A 11 -6.07 11.91 -13.42
CA ALA A 11 -5.59 13.20 -12.92
C ALA A 11 -6.67 14.29 -13.08
N THR A 12 -7.30 14.35 -14.25
CA THR A 12 -8.42 15.26 -14.54
C THR A 12 -9.60 15.02 -13.59
N ALA A 13 -10.00 13.76 -13.40
CA ALA A 13 -11.11 13.40 -12.51
C ALA A 13 -10.82 13.73 -11.04
N ALA A 14 -9.55 13.68 -10.63
CA ALA A 14 -9.10 14.08 -9.29
C ALA A 14 -8.85 15.58 -9.15
N GLY A 15 -8.97 16.37 -10.23
CA GLY A 15 -8.75 17.81 -10.22
C GLY A 15 -7.30 18.21 -9.98
N VAL A 16 -6.33 17.37 -10.37
CA VAL A 16 -4.90 17.63 -10.13
C VAL A 16 -4.06 17.48 -11.39
N ALA A 17 -2.93 18.18 -11.44
CA ALA A 17 -1.85 17.92 -12.39
C ALA A 17 -0.78 17.05 -11.73
N VAL A 18 -0.44 15.91 -12.32
CA VAL A 18 0.62 15.03 -11.83
C VAL A 18 1.84 15.18 -12.76
N ARG A 19 3.01 15.51 -12.19
CA ARG A 19 4.23 15.76 -12.98
C ARG A 19 5.50 15.30 -12.26
N GLU A 20 6.50 14.89 -13.04
CA GLU A 20 7.86 14.66 -12.54
C GLU A 20 8.45 15.96 -11.97
N LEU A 21 9.22 15.84 -10.88
CA LEU A 21 9.83 16.96 -10.18
C LEU A 21 11.35 16.88 -10.28
N THR A 22 11.99 17.94 -10.77
CA THR A 22 13.46 18.02 -10.86
C THR A 22 14.04 19.20 -10.08
N GLU A 23 13.29 20.29 -9.94
CA GLU A 23 13.79 21.52 -9.34
C GLU A 23 13.92 21.42 -7.82
N ILE A 24 15.00 21.98 -7.27
CA ILE A 24 15.32 21.88 -5.83
C ILE A 24 14.16 22.41 -4.97
N ALA A 25 13.52 23.51 -5.37
CA ALA A 25 12.39 24.08 -4.63
C ALA A 25 11.16 23.16 -4.59
N ASP A 26 10.91 22.39 -5.66
CA ASP A 26 9.85 21.39 -5.70
C ASP A 26 10.19 20.22 -4.77
N LEU A 27 11.44 19.76 -4.78
CA LEU A 27 11.92 18.66 -3.92
C LEU A 27 11.89 19.04 -2.43
N ASP A 28 12.24 20.27 -2.08
CA ASP A 28 12.07 20.80 -0.72
C ASP A 28 10.59 20.80 -0.29
N SER A 29 9.69 21.12 -1.23
CA SER A 29 8.24 21.09 -0.97
C SER A 29 7.74 19.67 -0.72
N VAL A 30 8.31 18.66 -1.40
CA VAL A 30 8.03 17.24 -1.13
C VAL A 30 8.46 16.85 0.28
N CYS A 31 9.65 17.25 0.73
CA CYS A 31 10.12 16.97 2.09
C CYS A 31 9.21 17.62 3.16
N ARG A 32 8.76 18.86 2.94
CA ARG A 32 7.79 19.53 3.82
C ARG A 32 6.45 18.79 3.85
N LEU A 33 5.91 18.45 2.69
CA LEU A 33 4.67 17.67 2.56
C LEU A 33 4.74 16.36 3.36
N TYR A 34 5.85 15.61 3.24
CA TYR A 34 6.02 14.35 3.98
C TYR A 34 6.14 14.58 5.48
N THR A 35 6.78 15.66 5.90
CA THR A 35 6.83 16.06 7.32
C THR A 35 5.42 16.32 7.86
N ASP A 36 4.56 17.00 7.10
CA ASP A 36 3.20 17.31 7.52
C ASP A 36 2.31 16.06 7.60
N ILE A 37 2.47 15.12 6.66
CA ILE A 37 1.69 13.88 6.60
C ILE A 37 2.08 12.90 7.72
N TRP A 38 3.37 12.58 7.84
CA TRP A 38 3.83 11.50 8.73
C TRP A 38 4.28 12.01 10.09
N ARG A 39 4.63 13.29 10.23
CA ARG A 39 5.22 13.87 11.45
C ARG A 39 6.34 12.98 12.01
N PRO A 40 7.35 12.66 11.18
CA PRO A 40 8.42 11.73 11.55
C PRO A 40 9.30 12.32 12.65
N ALA A 41 10.01 11.46 13.39
CA ALA A 41 11.12 11.91 14.22
C ALA A 41 12.16 12.68 13.35
N PRO A 42 12.75 13.79 13.82
CA PRO A 42 13.71 14.57 13.04
C PRO A 42 14.94 13.76 12.56
N SER A 43 15.29 12.70 13.28
CA SER A 43 16.42 11.81 12.94
C SER A 43 16.12 10.83 11.81
N ASN A 44 14.86 10.66 11.41
CA ASN A 44 14.46 9.67 10.41
C ASN A 44 13.37 10.22 9.45
N PRO A 45 13.68 11.28 8.67
CA PRO A 45 12.74 11.79 7.69
C PRO A 45 12.52 10.79 6.54
N PRO A 46 11.31 10.70 5.94
CA PRO A 46 11.03 9.80 4.81
C PRO A 46 11.92 10.03 3.59
N ALA A 47 12.41 11.26 3.40
CA ALA A 47 13.35 11.61 2.36
C ALA A 47 14.07 12.93 2.70
N THR A 48 15.27 13.11 2.13
CA THR A 48 15.97 14.41 2.11
C THR A 48 15.96 14.97 0.69
N THR A 49 16.02 16.30 0.57
CA THR A 49 16.10 16.98 -0.75
C THR A 49 17.29 16.48 -1.57
N GLU A 50 18.44 16.27 -0.92
CA GLU A 50 19.67 15.78 -1.54
C GLU A 50 19.49 14.37 -2.12
N LEU A 51 18.86 13.46 -1.37
CA LEU A 51 18.50 12.13 -1.87
C LEU A 51 17.55 12.21 -3.06
N LEU A 52 16.46 12.99 -2.97
CA LEU A 52 15.51 13.14 -4.07
C LEU A 52 16.19 13.73 -5.32
N ARG A 53 17.12 14.67 -5.14
CA ARG A 53 17.90 15.25 -6.24
C ARG A 53 18.83 14.21 -6.87
N ALA A 54 19.48 13.37 -6.08
CA ALA A 54 20.27 12.26 -6.60
C ALA A 54 19.41 11.26 -7.37
N MET A 55 18.22 10.93 -6.87
CA MET A 55 17.28 10.03 -7.53
C MET A 55 16.82 10.53 -8.90
N THR A 56 16.39 11.81 -8.99
CA THR A 56 16.01 12.42 -10.28
C THR A 56 17.16 12.40 -11.27
N LYS A 57 18.38 12.71 -10.81
CA LYS A 57 19.58 12.66 -11.67
C LYS A 57 19.92 11.26 -12.15
N ALA A 58 19.64 10.24 -11.34
CA ALA A 58 19.81 8.83 -11.67
C ALA A 58 18.66 8.26 -12.52
N GLY A 59 17.68 9.08 -12.93
CA GLY A 59 16.57 8.65 -13.78
C GLY A 59 15.46 7.89 -13.04
N ASN A 60 15.39 8.04 -11.71
CA ASN A 60 14.36 7.40 -10.89
C ASN A 60 13.08 8.25 -10.81
N TYR A 61 12.00 7.62 -10.35
CA TYR A 61 10.68 8.24 -10.28
C TYR A 61 10.59 9.19 -9.09
N VAL A 62 10.39 10.48 -9.34
CA VAL A 62 10.05 11.49 -8.33
C VAL A 62 8.98 12.42 -8.91
N THR A 63 7.83 12.50 -8.26
CA THR A 63 6.62 13.13 -8.83
C THR A 63 5.80 13.84 -7.76
N GLY A 64 5.13 14.92 -8.16
CA GLY A 64 4.15 15.66 -7.36
C GLY A 64 2.79 15.72 -8.03
N ALA A 65 1.74 15.78 -7.22
CA ALA A 65 0.37 16.07 -7.63
C ALA A 65 -0.01 17.47 -7.12
N PHE A 66 -0.49 18.32 -8.02
CA PHE A 66 -0.78 19.71 -7.76
C PHE A 66 -2.25 20.04 -7.97
N ASP A 67 -2.85 20.72 -7.00
CA ASP A 67 -4.13 21.42 -7.12
C ASP A 67 -3.84 22.91 -7.32
N GLY A 68 -3.94 23.37 -8.58
CA GLY A 68 -3.37 24.65 -9.00
C GLY A 68 -1.85 24.67 -8.76
N ASP A 69 -1.38 25.63 -7.96
CA ASP A 69 0.03 25.74 -7.56
C ASP A 69 0.37 24.99 -6.26
N THR A 70 -0.63 24.37 -5.62
CA THR A 70 -0.45 23.72 -4.31
C THR A 70 -0.06 22.26 -4.49
N LEU A 71 1.10 21.87 -3.96
CA LEU A 71 1.50 20.46 -3.88
C LEU A 71 0.64 19.72 -2.84
N VAL A 72 -0.24 18.83 -3.30
CA VAL A 72 -1.19 18.10 -2.45
C VAL A 72 -0.84 16.62 -2.27
N GLY A 73 0.08 16.10 -3.08
CA GLY A 73 0.60 14.74 -2.97
C GLY A 73 1.97 14.59 -3.63
N ALA A 74 2.76 13.65 -3.17
CA ALA A 74 4.05 13.32 -3.77
C ALA A 74 4.35 11.83 -3.68
N CYS A 75 5.09 11.32 -4.66
CA CYS A 75 5.52 9.93 -4.70
C CYS A 75 6.92 9.84 -5.30
N PHE A 76 7.76 9.01 -4.68
CA PHE A 76 9.04 8.63 -5.27
C PHE A 76 9.32 7.14 -5.15
N GLY A 77 10.16 6.64 -6.04
CA GLY A 77 10.57 5.26 -6.12
C GLY A 77 11.82 5.09 -6.96
N PHE A 78 12.48 3.95 -6.81
CA PHE A 78 13.74 3.66 -7.48
C PHE A 78 13.67 2.35 -8.27
N LEU A 79 14.43 2.28 -9.35
CA LEU A 79 14.59 1.06 -10.12
C LEU A 79 15.42 0.05 -9.33
N GLY A 80 14.95 -1.18 -9.29
CA GLY A 80 15.60 -2.33 -8.67
C GLY A 80 15.60 -3.53 -9.60
N MET A 81 16.16 -4.63 -9.09
CA MET A 81 16.20 -5.91 -9.79
C MET A 81 15.49 -6.98 -8.95
N THR A 82 14.54 -7.69 -9.54
CA THR A 82 13.88 -8.84 -8.91
C THR A 82 13.76 -9.97 -9.92
N GLY A 83 14.29 -11.15 -9.58
CA GLY A 83 14.24 -12.32 -10.47
C GLY A 83 14.89 -12.11 -11.85
N GLY A 84 15.86 -11.20 -11.96
CA GLY A 84 16.52 -10.84 -13.23
C GLY A 84 15.78 -9.78 -14.07
N ASN A 85 14.62 -9.32 -13.63
CA ASN A 85 13.86 -8.25 -14.28
C ASN A 85 14.06 -6.90 -13.58
N VAL A 86 14.02 -5.82 -14.35
CA VAL A 86 13.96 -4.46 -13.81
C VAL A 86 12.56 -4.22 -13.27
N VAL A 87 12.47 -3.77 -12.02
CA VAL A 87 11.21 -3.41 -11.35
C VAL A 87 11.30 -1.99 -10.80
N LEU A 88 10.17 -1.32 -10.65
CA LEU A 88 10.12 -0.06 -9.91
C LEU A 88 9.69 -0.32 -8.46
N HIS A 89 10.57 -0.05 -7.50
CA HIS A 89 10.17 0.00 -6.09
C HIS A 89 9.56 1.37 -5.77
N SER A 90 8.25 1.44 -5.57
CA SER A 90 7.54 2.63 -5.14
C SER A 90 7.71 2.85 -3.63
N HIS A 91 8.75 3.60 -3.24
CA HIS A 91 9.16 3.73 -1.85
C HIS A 91 8.16 4.49 -0.96
N VAL A 92 7.83 5.74 -1.32
CA VAL A 92 6.91 6.58 -0.55
C VAL A 92 5.87 7.18 -1.49
N ALA A 93 4.62 7.16 -1.06
CA ALA A 93 3.51 7.85 -1.70
C ALA A 93 2.62 8.46 -0.62
N GLY A 94 2.45 9.78 -0.65
CA GLY A 94 1.68 10.54 0.33
C GLY A 94 0.77 11.54 -0.32
N VAL A 95 -0.42 11.70 0.25
CA VAL A 95 -1.39 12.72 -0.14
C VAL A 95 -1.86 13.41 1.14
N THR A 96 -1.97 14.73 1.10
CA THR A 96 -2.54 15.52 2.20
C THR A 96 -3.95 15.03 2.56
N ALA A 97 -4.27 15.07 3.85
CA ALA A 97 -5.62 14.74 4.32
C ALA A 97 -6.61 15.85 3.92
N GLY A 98 -7.70 15.50 3.25
CA GLY A 98 -8.75 16.45 2.87
C GLY A 98 -9.83 15.83 2.00
N LEU A 99 -11.09 16.28 2.17
CA LEU A 99 -12.22 15.80 1.36
C LEU A 99 -12.10 16.19 -0.12
N THR A 100 -11.32 17.25 -0.42
CA THR A 100 -11.02 17.78 -1.75
C THR A 100 -10.04 16.92 -2.55
N HIS A 101 -9.25 16.06 -1.90
CA HIS A 101 -8.17 15.30 -2.54
C HIS A 101 -8.52 13.82 -2.79
N ARG A 102 -9.82 13.53 -2.98
CA ARG A 102 -10.31 12.19 -3.33
C ARG A 102 -9.76 11.80 -4.71
N GLY A 103 -9.21 10.60 -4.82
CA GLY A 103 -8.71 10.07 -6.10
C GLY A 103 -7.28 10.48 -6.44
N VAL A 104 -6.67 11.44 -5.74
CA VAL A 104 -5.28 11.89 -6.01
C VAL A 104 -4.28 10.73 -5.92
N GLY A 105 -4.36 9.90 -4.87
CA GLY A 105 -3.49 8.73 -4.73
C GLY A 105 -3.65 7.72 -5.87
N PHE A 106 -4.86 7.57 -6.41
CA PHE A 106 -5.11 6.72 -7.58
C PHE A 106 -4.48 7.33 -8.84
N ALA A 107 -4.72 8.62 -9.10
CA ALA A 107 -4.13 9.34 -10.23
C ALA A 107 -2.59 9.26 -10.22
N MET A 108 -1.97 9.45 -9.05
CA MET A 108 -0.52 9.32 -8.90
C MET A 108 -0.01 7.91 -9.18
N LYS A 109 -0.74 6.87 -8.80
CA LYS A 109 -0.37 5.48 -9.10
C LYS A 109 -0.53 5.16 -10.58
N LEU A 110 -1.53 5.73 -11.26
CA LEU A 110 -1.67 5.57 -12.71
C LEU A 110 -0.59 6.31 -13.49
N HIS A 111 -0.19 7.49 -13.02
CA HIS A 111 0.98 8.18 -13.55
C HIS A 111 2.25 7.34 -13.36
N GLN A 112 2.45 6.75 -12.17
CA GLN A 112 3.57 5.86 -11.88
C GLN A 112 3.60 4.63 -12.80
N ARG A 113 2.42 4.03 -13.07
CA ARG A 113 2.24 2.95 -14.05
C ARG A 113 2.62 3.40 -15.46
N SER A 114 2.11 4.54 -15.92
CA SER A 114 2.41 5.08 -17.26
C SER A 114 3.91 5.34 -17.42
N TRP A 115 4.54 5.96 -16.43
CA TRP A 115 5.97 6.24 -16.38
C TRP A 115 6.83 4.97 -16.46
N ALA A 116 6.42 3.91 -15.75
CA ALA A 116 7.11 2.62 -15.74
C ALA A 116 7.00 1.92 -17.10
N LEU A 117 5.78 1.82 -17.64
CA LEU A 117 5.52 1.20 -18.94
C LEU A 117 6.26 1.90 -20.08
N SER A 118 6.34 3.24 -20.06
CA SER A 118 7.08 4.01 -21.07
C SER A 118 8.59 3.75 -21.06
N ARG A 119 9.10 3.08 -20.02
CA ARG A 119 10.52 2.74 -19.83
C ARG A 119 10.76 1.22 -19.89
N GLY A 120 9.77 0.44 -20.33
CA GLY A 120 9.88 -1.02 -20.40
C GLY A 120 9.89 -1.71 -19.03
N VAL A 121 9.42 -1.03 -17.99
CA VAL A 121 9.24 -1.62 -16.66
C VAL A 121 7.79 -2.09 -16.55
N HIS A 122 7.61 -3.39 -16.34
CA HIS A 122 6.29 -4.04 -16.39
C HIS A 122 5.73 -4.37 -15.00
N GLU A 123 6.47 -4.07 -13.93
CA GLU A 123 6.13 -4.44 -12.57
C GLU A 123 6.55 -3.34 -11.58
N ILE A 124 5.67 -3.03 -10.62
CA ILE A 124 5.92 -2.09 -9.53
C ILE A 124 5.73 -2.81 -8.20
N HIS A 125 6.69 -2.67 -7.29
CA HIS A 125 6.63 -3.23 -5.94
C HIS A 125 6.55 -2.13 -4.88
N TRP A 126 5.85 -2.40 -3.78
CA TRP A 126 5.89 -1.58 -2.57
C TRP A 126 5.43 -2.40 -1.37
N THR A 127 5.70 -1.89 -0.18
CA THR A 127 5.20 -2.48 1.05
C THR A 127 4.02 -1.68 1.59
N PHE A 128 3.09 -2.35 2.28
CA PHE A 128 2.05 -1.65 3.05
C PHE A 128 1.69 -2.43 4.32
N ASP A 129 1.12 -1.75 5.30
CA ASP A 129 0.68 -2.39 6.55
C ASP A 129 -0.56 -3.27 6.31
N PRO A 130 -0.52 -4.59 6.63
CA PRO A 130 -1.65 -5.49 6.44
C PRO A 130 -2.88 -5.12 7.28
N LEU A 131 -2.73 -4.38 8.38
CA LEU A 131 -3.86 -4.01 9.24
C LEU A 131 -4.61 -2.76 8.74
N VAL A 132 -4.02 -2.00 7.81
CA VAL A 132 -4.63 -0.76 7.30
C VAL A 132 -5.61 -1.10 6.17
N SER A 133 -6.87 -1.35 6.52
CA SER A 133 -7.96 -1.73 5.62
C SER A 133 -8.05 -0.87 4.34
N ARG A 134 -7.95 0.45 4.47
CA ARG A 134 -8.00 1.37 3.32
C ARG A 134 -6.86 1.13 2.32
N ASN A 135 -5.67 0.78 2.80
CA ASN A 135 -4.51 0.52 1.95
C ASN A 135 -4.68 -0.85 1.27
N ALA A 136 -5.15 -1.86 2.00
CA ALA A 136 -5.46 -3.16 1.43
C ALA A 136 -6.49 -3.07 0.30
N TYR A 137 -7.61 -2.38 0.53
CA TYR A 137 -8.63 -2.16 -0.49
C TYR A 137 -8.10 -1.38 -1.70
N PHE A 138 -7.31 -0.33 -1.47
CA PHE A 138 -6.71 0.45 -2.55
C PHE A 138 -5.73 -0.38 -3.38
N ASN A 139 -4.77 -1.05 -2.74
CA ASN A 139 -3.73 -1.81 -3.42
C ASN A 139 -4.32 -3.02 -4.16
N ILE A 140 -5.18 -3.79 -3.52
CA ILE A 140 -5.67 -5.06 -4.07
C ILE A 140 -6.85 -4.81 -4.99
N THR A 141 -7.90 -4.14 -4.50
CA THR A 141 -9.17 -4.06 -5.21
C THR A 141 -9.22 -2.92 -6.24
N LYS A 142 -8.50 -1.81 -6.00
CA LYS A 142 -8.50 -0.67 -6.93
C LYS A 142 -7.37 -0.74 -7.95
N LEU A 143 -6.18 -1.20 -7.56
CA LEU A 143 -5.04 -1.33 -8.47
C LEU A 143 -4.89 -2.74 -9.05
N GLY A 144 -5.32 -3.79 -8.34
CA GLY A 144 -5.05 -5.17 -8.73
C GLY A 144 -3.66 -5.66 -8.34
N ALA A 145 -3.02 -5.04 -7.34
CA ALA A 145 -1.74 -5.50 -6.84
C ALA A 145 -1.90 -6.77 -5.99
N GLU A 146 -1.02 -7.73 -6.19
CA GLU A 146 -0.98 -8.99 -5.46
C GLU A 146 -0.06 -8.87 -4.23
N PRO A 147 -0.54 -9.15 -3.01
CA PRO A 147 0.33 -9.40 -1.87
C PRO A 147 1.08 -10.73 -2.09
N VAL A 148 2.39 -10.65 -2.28
CA VAL A 148 3.23 -11.81 -2.62
C VAL A 148 4.07 -12.32 -1.46
N GLU A 149 4.29 -11.50 -0.43
CA GLU A 149 5.11 -11.87 0.73
C GLU A 149 4.66 -11.10 1.98
N TYR A 150 4.68 -11.79 3.13
CA TYR A 150 4.53 -11.17 4.44
C TYR A 150 5.90 -10.97 5.07
N LEU A 151 6.20 -9.74 5.49
CA LEU A 151 7.49 -9.30 6.00
C LEU A 151 7.33 -8.87 7.47
N PRO A 152 7.69 -9.71 8.44
CA PRO A 152 7.61 -9.38 9.86
C PRO A 152 8.59 -8.26 10.24
N ASN A 153 8.10 -7.26 10.98
CA ASN A 153 8.85 -6.13 11.54
C ASN A 153 9.88 -5.52 10.55
N PHE A 154 9.46 -5.34 9.29
CA PHE A 154 10.36 -5.15 8.16
C PHE A 154 11.25 -3.91 8.26
N TYR A 155 10.71 -2.82 8.81
CA TYR A 155 11.42 -1.56 9.00
C TYR A 155 11.90 -1.34 10.44
N GLY A 156 11.73 -2.32 11.34
CA GLY A 156 11.93 -2.14 12.78
C GLY A 156 10.93 -1.13 13.37
N GLY A 157 11.36 -0.39 14.40
CA GLY A 157 10.54 0.66 15.02
C GLY A 157 10.37 1.88 14.11
N MET A 158 9.13 2.12 13.65
CA MET A 158 8.78 3.29 12.84
C MET A 158 8.12 4.36 13.71
N LEU A 159 8.93 5.13 14.45
CA LEU A 159 8.46 6.22 15.32
C LEU A 159 7.98 7.41 14.48
N ASP A 160 6.75 7.32 13.99
CA ASP A 160 6.03 8.39 13.31
C ASP A 160 4.57 8.47 13.79
N GLY A 161 3.86 9.53 13.39
CA GLY A 161 2.49 9.79 13.85
C GLY A 161 1.44 8.81 13.33
N ILE A 162 1.79 7.86 12.46
CA ILE A 162 0.86 6.91 11.82
C ILE A 162 1.08 5.47 12.32
N ASN A 163 2.34 5.08 12.50
CA ASN A 163 2.74 3.74 12.93
C ASN A 163 2.82 3.62 14.45
N GLY A 164 3.14 4.70 15.17
CA GLY A 164 3.31 4.67 16.63
C GLY A 164 4.46 3.75 17.06
N ASP A 165 4.26 3.00 18.14
CA ASP A 165 5.26 2.06 18.69
C ASP A 165 5.05 0.59 18.23
N ASP A 166 4.17 0.37 17.24
CA ASP A 166 3.82 -0.96 16.72
C ASP A 166 4.95 -1.54 15.83
N GLU A 167 5.01 -2.88 15.74
CA GLU A 167 5.94 -3.55 14.83
C GLU A 167 5.56 -3.29 13.37
N SER A 168 6.57 -3.07 12.52
CA SER A 168 6.37 -2.66 11.13
C SER A 168 6.16 -3.84 10.19
N ASP A 169 5.20 -4.72 10.49
CA ASP A 169 4.84 -5.78 9.55
C ASP A 169 4.34 -5.17 8.24
N ARG A 170 4.76 -5.79 7.14
CA ARG A 170 4.42 -5.34 5.80
C ARG A 170 3.98 -6.50 4.92
N LEU A 171 3.04 -6.23 4.04
CA LEU A 171 2.83 -7.03 2.84
C LEU A 171 3.62 -6.40 1.70
N LEU A 172 4.48 -7.18 1.05
CA LEU A 172 5.04 -6.83 -0.25
C LEU A 172 3.95 -7.00 -1.30
N ALA A 173 3.53 -5.89 -1.90
CA ALA A 173 2.63 -5.88 -3.03
C ALA A 173 3.43 -5.88 -4.33
N SER A 174 3.03 -6.73 -5.28
CA SER A 174 3.46 -6.67 -6.67
C SER A 174 2.32 -6.25 -7.58
N TRP A 175 2.55 -5.24 -8.41
CA TRP A 175 1.59 -4.80 -9.41
C TRP A 175 2.13 -5.06 -10.82
N HIS A 176 1.60 -6.10 -11.45
CA HIS A 176 1.84 -6.42 -12.85
C HIS A 176 1.02 -5.48 -13.76
N LEU A 177 1.69 -4.54 -14.42
CA LEU A 177 1.05 -3.35 -14.98
C LEU A 177 0.15 -3.60 -16.21
N GLN A 178 0.29 -4.76 -16.84
CA GLN A 178 -0.52 -5.18 -17.99
C GLN A 178 -1.44 -6.35 -17.66
N ALA A 179 -1.41 -6.86 -16.43
CA ALA A 179 -2.33 -7.90 -16.01
C ALA A 179 -3.75 -7.31 -15.91
N PRO A 180 -4.78 -8.07 -16.30
CA PRO A 180 -6.16 -7.64 -16.10
C PRO A 180 -6.49 -7.59 -14.60
N LEU A 181 -7.41 -6.69 -14.22
CA LEU A 181 -7.99 -6.75 -12.87
C LEU A 181 -8.72 -8.08 -12.70
N MET A 182 -8.29 -8.85 -11.71
CA MET A 182 -8.97 -10.07 -11.32
C MET A 182 -10.29 -9.69 -10.63
N VAL A 183 -11.41 -10.11 -11.20
CA VAL A 183 -12.72 -10.06 -10.53
C VAL A 183 -12.88 -11.40 -9.81
N THR A 184 -12.88 -11.36 -8.48
CA THR A 184 -13.18 -12.55 -7.69
C THR A 184 -14.64 -12.52 -7.26
N ASP A 185 -15.35 -13.60 -7.59
CA ASP A 185 -16.72 -13.81 -7.12
C ASP A 185 -16.74 -13.93 -5.60
N THR A 186 -17.90 -13.62 -5.01
CA THR A 186 -18.12 -13.81 -3.57
C THR A 186 -18.27 -15.32 -3.33
N PRO A 187 -17.34 -15.98 -2.64
CA PRO A 187 -17.48 -17.39 -2.37
C PRO A 187 -18.50 -17.60 -1.26
N GLY A 188 -19.51 -18.41 -1.52
CA GLY A 188 -20.58 -18.72 -0.55
C GLY A 188 -20.14 -19.61 0.61
N SER A 189 -18.91 -20.14 0.59
CA SER A 189 -18.42 -21.18 1.52
C SER A 189 -17.05 -20.90 2.14
N ALA A 190 -16.57 -19.65 2.10
CA ALA A 190 -15.26 -19.34 2.67
C ALA A 190 -15.23 -19.52 4.19
N VAL A 191 -14.17 -20.15 4.70
CA VAL A 191 -13.96 -20.41 6.13
C VAL A 191 -13.29 -19.20 6.78
N ILE A 192 -13.68 -18.86 8.01
CA ILE A 192 -13.07 -17.75 8.74
C ILE A 192 -11.79 -18.24 9.43
N ALA A 193 -10.65 -17.76 8.96
CA ALA A 193 -9.33 -18.05 9.54
C ALA A 193 -8.94 -17.04 10.62
N LEU A 194 -9.40 -15.79 10.51
CA LEU A 194 -9.22 -14.76 11.52
C LEU A 194 -10.44 -13.84 11.52
N ASP A 195 -11.13 -13.73 12.66
CA ASP A 195 -12.31 -12.90 12.84
C ASP A 195 -12.05 -11.71 13.78
N ARG A 196 -13.03 -10.81 13.85
CA ARG A 196 -13.15 -9.73 14.83
C ARG A 196 -14.14 -10.12 15.91
N SER A 197 -13.70 -10.11 17.15
CA SER A 197 -14.57 -10.24 18.32
C SER A 197 -15.61 -9.12 18.37
N GLU A 198 -16.89 -9.47 18.58
CA GLU A 198 -17.96 -8.49 18.80
C GLU A 198 -17.92 -7.87 20.20
N VAL A 199 -17.19 -8.47 21.14
CA VAL A 199 -17.14 -8.05 22.55
C VAL A 199 -16.10 -6.96 22.77
N ASP A 200 -14.86 -7.21 22.36
CA ASP A 200 -13.70 -6.35 22.61
C ASP A 200 -13.06 -5.81 21.32
N GLY A 201 -13.54 -6.20 20.13
CA GLY A 201 -12.95 -5.81 18.85
C GLY A 201 -11.57 -6.43 18.59
N GLY A 202 -11.11 -7.35 19.45
CA GLY A 202 -9.84 -8.06 19.30
C GLY A 202 -9.88 -9.16 18.23
N PRO A 203 -8.71 -9.70 17.85
CA PRO A 203 -8.63 -10.81 16.90
C PRO A 203 -9.14 -12.12 17.54
N VAL A 204 -9.86 -12.90 16.77
CA VAL A 204 -10.28 -14.27 17.12
C VAL A 204 -9.78 -15.22 16.03
N VAL A 205 -8.83 -16.08 16.38
CA VAL A 205 -8.29 -17.07 15.43
C VAL A 205 -9.35 -18.15 15.20
N GLY A 206 -9.66 -18.39 13.93
CA GLY A 206 -10.60 -19.42 13.49
C GLY A 206 -9.88 -20.67 12.99
N THR A 207 -10.44 -21.33 11.97
CA THR A 207 -9.82 -22.50 11.33
C THR A 207 -9.34 -22.17 9.92
N VAL A 208 -8.29 -22.86 9.48
CA VAL A 208 -7.75 -22.80 8.12
C VAL A 208 -8.15 -24.01 7.28
N ASP A 209 -9.12 -24.80 7.74
CA ASP A 209 -9.60 -26.04 7.11
C ASP A 209 -10.60 -25.74 5.98
N GLY A 210 -10.09 -25.08 4.93
CA GLY A 210 -10.87 -24.78 3.74
C GLY A 210 -9.99 -24.35 2.57
N PRO A 211 -10.48 -24.52 1.32
CA PRO A 211 -9.79 -24.03 0.13
C PRO A 211 -9.84 -22.50 0.02
N GLU A 212 -10.85 -21.88 0.62
CA GLU A 212 -11.09 -20.44 0.61
C GLU A 212 -11.25 -19.94 2.04
N LEU A 213 -10.52 -18.88 2.36
CA LEU A 213 -10.37 -18.36 3.71
C LEU A 213 -10.66 -16.87 3.74
N LEU A 214 -11.22 -16.41 4.85
CA LEU A 214 -11.41 -15.01 5.19
C LEU A 214 -10.52 -14.64 6.38
N VAL A 215 -9.75 -13.57 6.22
CA VAL A 215 -8.89 -13.01 7.28
C VAL A 215 -9.28 -11.55 7.50
N ALA A 216 -9.86 -11.26 8.67
CA ALA A 216 -10.28 -9.92 9.03
C ALA A 216 -9.11 -9.00 9.37
N VAL A 217 -9.36 -7.69 9.25
CA VAL A 217 -8.56 -6.63 9.86
C VAL A 217 -9.42 -5.83 10.85
N PRO A 218 -8.80 -5.16 11.84
CA PRO A 218 -9.52 -4.21 12.68
C PRO A 218 -10.17 -3.11 11.82
N ARG A 219 -11.30 -2.56 12.29
CA ARG A 219 -12.03 -1.52 11.55
C ARG A 219 -11.19 -0.27 11.29
N ASP A 220 -10.41 0.12 12.29
CA ASP A 220 -9.48 1.25 12.22
C ASP A 220 -8.28 1.00 13.12
N ILE A 221 -7.21 0.44 12.55
CA ILE A 221 -5.96 0.19 13.28
C ILE A 221 -5.31 1.48 13.79
N ALA A 222 -5.47 2.61 13.10
CA ALA A 222 -4.84 3.86 13.51
C ALA A 222 -5.44 4.37 14.82
N SER A 223 -6.78 4.40 14.90
CA SER A 223 -7.48 4.74 16.15
C SER A 223 -7.22 3.71 17.25
N LEU A 224 -7.15 2.42 16.90
CA LEU A 224 -6.90 1.34 17.86
C LEU A 224 -5.52 1.44 18.50
N ARG A 225 -4.46 1.76 17.74
CA ARG A 225 -3.11 1.97 18.28
C ARG A 225 -3.05 3.07 19.33
N ALA A 226 -3.82 4.15 19.13
CA ALA A 226 -3.86 5.26 20.06
C ALA A 226 -4.69 4.94 21.32
N ALA A 227 -5.81 4.23 21.16
CA ALA A 227 -6.76 3.98 22.25
C ALA A 227 -6.45 2.72 23.07
N ASP A 228 -5.99 1.65 22.43
CA ASP A 228 -5.67 0.36 23.05
C ASP A 228 -4.50 -0.34 22.32
N PRO A 229 -3.25 0.04 22.66
CA PRO A 229 -2.05 -0.56 22.08
C PRO A 229 -1.95 -2.07 22.31
N VAL A 230 -2.53 -2.59 23.41
CA VAL A 230 -2.48 -4.02 23.73
C VAL A 230 -3.31 -4.81 22.72
N THR A 231 -4.52 -4.36 22.43
CA THR A 231 -5.37 -5.00 21.41
C THR A 231 -4.79 -4.80 20.00
N ALA A 232 -4.18 -3.64 19.70
CA ALA A 232 -3.45 -3.45 18.43
C ALA A 232 -2.30 -4.46 18.28
N GLY A 233 -1.51 -4.70 19.32
CA GLY A 233 -0.45 -5.71 19.34
C GLY A 233 -0.97 -7.14 19.16
N ARG A 234 -2.11 -7.48 19.79
CA ARG A 234 -2.79 -8.78 19.54
C ARG A 234 -3.15 -8.94 18.06
N TRP A 235 -3.69 -7.91 17.42
CA TRP A 235 -4.00 -7.93 15.99
C TRP A 235 -2.77 -8.14 15.12
N ARG A 236 -1.65 -7.48 15.45
CA ARG A 236 -0.37 -7.65 14.74
C ARG A 236 0.10 -9.10 14.76
N ILE A 237 0.14 -9.70 15.94
CA ILE A 237 0.56 -11.10 16.13
C ILE A 237 -0.40 -12.05 15.40
N ALA A 238 -1.71 -11.91 15.59
CA ALA A 238 -2.69 -12.78 14.94
C ALA A 238 -2.66 -12.68 13.41
N MET A 239 -2.47 -11.48 12.86
CA MET A 239 -2.33 -11.28 11.42
C MET A 239 -1.07 -11.95 10.87
N ARG A 240 0.07 -11.82 11.57
CA ARG A 240 1.33 -12.49 11.23
C ARG A 240 1.17 -14.01 11.24
N ASP A 241 0.60 -14.55 12.32
CA ASP A 241 0.49 -15.99 12.52
C ASP A 241 -0.51 -16.63 11.56
N VAL A 242 -1.56 -15.90 11.14
CA VAL A 242 -2.56 -16.43 10.21
C VAL A 242 -2.21 -16.10 8.75
N LEU A 243 -2.20 -14.83 8.36
CA LEU A 243 -1.99 -14.46 6.96
C LEU A 243 -0.55 -14.71 6.51
N GLY A 244 0.43 -14.44 7.39
CA GLY A 244 1.83 -14.70 7.11
C GLY A 244 2.11 -16.19 6.89
N ALA A 245 1.58 -17.06 7.75
CA ALA A 245 1.70 -18.50 7.58
C ALA A 245 1.04 -19.00 6.29
N LEU A 246 -0.19 -18.53 5.99
CA LEU A 246 -0.88 -18.89 4.76
C LEU A 246 -0.08 -18.51 3.51
N LEU A 247 0.49 -17.31 3.46
CA LEU A 247 1.33 -16.87 2.35
C LEU A 247 2.62 -17.69 2.25
N ALA A 248 3.26 -18.02 3.37
CA ALA A 248 4.46 -18.86 3.40
C ALA A 248 4.19 -20.29 2.90
N GLU A 249 2.98 -20.81 3.11
CA GLU A 249 2.50 -22.09 2.59
C GLU A 249 2.07 -22.03 1.11
N GLY A 250 2.17 -20.85 0.48
CA GLY A 250 1.83 -20.66 -0.93
C GLY A 250 0.35 -20.42 -1.21
N ALA A 251 -0.44 -20.09 -0.18
CA ALA A 251 -1.77 -19.52 -0.39
C ALA A 251 -1.66 -18.14 -1.07
N ARG A 252 -2.73 -17.70 -1.73
CA ARG A 252 -2.76 -16.43 -2.46
C ARG A 252 -3.87 -15.54 -1.93
N VAL A 253 -3.57 -14.26 -1.72
CA VAL A 253 -4.61 -13.25 -1.52
C VAL A 253 -5.26 -12.94 -2.86
N THR A 254 -6.56 -13.18 -2.97
CA THR A 254 -7.31 -13.04 -4.23
C THR A 254 -8.28 -11.86 -4.21
N GLY A 255 -8.40 -11.16 -3.08
CA GLY A 255 -9.22 -9.96 -2.99
C GLY A 255 -9.21 -9.35 -1.60
N PHE A 256 -9.76 -8.14 -1.51
CA PHE A 256 -10.05 -7.48 -0.25
C PHE A 256 -11.40 -6.78 -0.32
N ASP A 257 -12.30 -7.08 0.62
CA ASP A 257 -13.64 -6.49 0.63
C ASP A 257 -13.75 -5.20 1.46
N ARG A 258 -14.83 -4.45 1.26
CA ARG A 258 -15.08 -3.18 1.98
C ARG A 258 -15.43 -3.37 3.45
N SER A 259 -15.83 -4.58 3.86
CA SER A 259 -16.07 -4.92 5.27
C SER A 259 -14.78 -5.20 6.04
N GLY A 260 -13.63 -5.25 5.37
CA GLY A 260 -12.32 -5.39 5.99
C GLY A 260 -11.86 -6.85 6.08
N TRP A 261 -12.03 -7.60 4.99
CA TRP A 261 -11.57 -8.98 4.90
C TRP A 261 -10.66 -9.18 3.70
N TYR A 262 -9.50 -9.79 3.96
CA TYR A 262 -8.73 -10.46 2.93
C TYR A 262 -9.44 -11.76 2.53
N ARG A 263 -9.50 -12.01 1.22
CA ARG A 263 -9.88 -13.30 0.64
C ARG A 263 -8.61 -14.03 0.28
N VAL A 264 -8.46 -15.25 0.78
CA VAL A 264 -7.26 -16.06 0.60
C VAL A 264 -7.67 -17.42 0.04
N THR A 265 -7.02 -17.87 -1.03
CA THR A 265 -7.22 -19.20 -1.60
C THR A 265 -5.97 -20.04 -1.38
N ARG A 266 -6.12 -21.24 -0.83
CA ARG A 266 -5.03 -22.21 -0.77
C ARG A 266 -4.85 -22.83 -2.15
N LYS A 267 -3.60 -23.12 -2.53
CA LYS A 267 -3.33 -23.91 -3.73
C LYS A 267 -3.95 -25.30 -3.53
N ALA A 268 -4.72 -25.80 -4.48
CA ALA A 268 -5.18 -27.19 -4.42
C ALA A 268 -3.96 -28.10 -4.29
N SER A 269 -3.97 -29.01 -3.31
CA SER A 269 -2.96 -30.06 -3.19
C SER A 269 -2.95 -30.84 -4.51
N VAL A 270 -1.82 -30.80 -5.22
CA VAL A 270 -1.57 -31.61 -6.41
C VAL A 270 -1.25 -33.03 -5.98
#